data_AF-A0A536DW23-F1
#
_entry.id   AF-A0A536DW23-F1
#
_cell.length_a   1.000
_cell.length_b   1.000
_cell.length_c   1.000
_cell.angle_alpha   90.00
_cell.angle_beta   90.00
_cell.angle_gamma   90.00
#
_symmetry.space_group_name_H-M   'P 1'
#
loop_
_entity.id
_entity.type
_entity.pdbx_description
1 polymer ?
#
loop_
_entity_poly.entity_id
_entity_poly.type
_entity_poly.pdbx_seq_one_letter_code
_entity_poly.pdbx_strand_id
1 'polypeptide(L)'
;MIALATRLTQWQWPDGGWNCDRRPNVAHSSFHESLPPLRGLAAYGGFPDATARAAEFFLRHRMFRTESDGTVINPEWLQLHWPAYWHYDVLLGLRAITEAGLVRDDRCREALDHLESQRGPDGRWRANGRRYWLRRGDVNVDVI
;
A
#
# COMPACT_ATOMS: atom_id res chain seq x y z
N MET A 1 7.06 11.50 -20.89
CA MET A 1 6.87 10.95 -19.51
C MET A 1 5.67 11.54 -18.77
N ILE A 2 5.31 12.83 -18.92
CA ILE A 2 4.10 13.44 -18.29
C ILE A 2 2.80 12.71 -18.66
N ALA A 3 2.66 12.25 -19.90
CA ALA A 3 1.38 11.75 -20.42
C ALA A 3 0.79 10.53 -19.69
N LEU A 4 1.60 9.73 -18.98
CA LEU A 4 1.10 8.64 -18.14
C LEU A 4 0.62 9.19 -16.79
N ALA A 5 1.43 10.03 -16.13
CA ALA A 5 1.05 10.64 -14.85
C ALA A 5 -0.23 11.49 -14.98
N THR A 6 -0.37 12.26 -16.07
CA THR A 6 -1.62 13.00 -16.36
C THR A 6 -2.83 12.08 -16.53
N ARG A 7 -2.66 10.89 -17.14
CA ARG A 7 -3.78 9.93 -17.27
C ARG A 7 -4.19 9.35 -15.92
N LEU A 8 -3.22 9.07 -15.04
CA LEU A 8 -3.53 8.62 -13.68
C LEU A 8 -4.43 9.61 -12.96
N THR A 9 -4.14 10.92 -13.04
CA THR A 9 -4.97 11.93 -12.37
C THR A 9 -6.38 12.04 -12.97
N GLN A 10 -6.53 11.79 -14.28
CA GLN A 10 -7.84 11.80 -14.95
C GLN A 10 -8.71 10.59 -14.59
N TRP A 11 -8.09 9.47 -14.22
CA TRP A 11 -8.79 8.24 -13.83
C TRP A 11 -8.88 8.03 -12.33
N GLN A 12 -8.40 8.98 -11.52
CA GLN A 12 -8.49 8.89 -10.06
C GLN A 12 -9.95 9.03 -9.62
N TRP A 13 -10.43 8.08 -8.82
CA TRP A 13 -11.81 8.05 -8.35
C TRP A 13 -12.05 9.13 -7.28
N PRO A 14 -13.32 9.50 -6.99
CA PRO A 14 -13.63 10.55 -6.01
C PRO A 14 -13.04 10.31 -4.62
N ASP A 15 -12.99 9.05 -4.18
CA ASP A 15 -12.46 8.64 -2.87
C ASP A 15 -10.92 8.72 -2.75
N GLY A 16 -10.23 9.00 -3.86
CA GLY A 16 -8.79 9.24 -3.96
C GLY A 16 -7.98 8.09 -4.55
N GLY A 17 -8.56 6.90 -4.71
CA GLY A 17 -7.85 5.75 -5.25
C GLY A 17 -8.16 5.45 -6.73
N TRP A 18 -7.89 4.20 -7.11
CA TRP A 18 -8.20 3.63 -8.42
C TRP A 18 -8.86 2.25 -8.26
N ASN A 19 -9.65 1.87 -9.25
CA ASN A 19 -10.23 0.54 -9.41
C ASN A 19 -10.49 0.24 -10.90
N CYS A 20 -10.43 -1.04 -11.28
CA CYS A 20 -10.64 -1.54 -12.64
C CYS A 20 -12.01 -2.20 -12.76
N ASP A 21 -12.77 -2.26 -11.67
CA ASP A 21 -14.12 -2.77 -11.66
C ASP A 21 -15.00 -1.93 -12.60
N ARG A 22 -15.57 -2.61 -13.60
CA ARG A 22 -16.38 -2.00 -14.66
C ARG A 22 -17.86 -1.95 -14.30
N ARG A 23 -18.26 -2.48 -13.14
CA ARG A 23 -19.65 -2.49 -12.70
C ARG A 23 -20.07 -1.06 -12.34
N PRO A 24 -21.20 -0.56 -12.87
CA PRO A 24 -21.57 0.86 -12.76
C PRO A 24 -21.83 1.34 -11.32
N ASN A 25 -22.11 0.43 -10.39
CA ASN A 25 -22.43 0.76 -9.00
C ASN A 25 -21.24 0.63 -8.04
N VAL A 26 -20.04 0.29 -8.54
CA VAL A 26 -18.85 0.21 -7.70
C VAL A 26 -18.24 1.60 -7.64
N ALA A 27 -18.19 2.16 -6.43
CA ALA A 27 -17.69 3.51 -6.16
C ALA A 27 -16.48 3.55 -5.22
N HIS A 28 -16.01 2.38 -4.78
CA HIS A 28 -14.88 2.26 -3.87
C HIS A 28 -13.62 1.81 -4.61
N SER A 29 -12.53 2.51 -4.36
CA SER A 29 -11.20 2.16 -4.83
C SER A 29 -10.67 0.89 -4.18
N SER A 30 -9.70 0.23 -4.84
CA SER A 30 -9.04 -0.95 -4.30
C SER A 30 -7.58 -0.64 -3.94
N PHE A 31 -7.06 -1.28 -2.89
CA PHE A 31 -5.67 -1.10 -2.45
C PHE A 31 -4.67 -1.53 -3.52
N HIS A 32 -4.92 -2.69 -4.13
CA HIS A 32 -4.04 -3.28 -5.14
C HIS A 32 -3.86 -2.36 -6.35
N GLU A 33 -4.89 -1.63 -6.72
CA GLU A 33 -4.87 -0.74 -7.88
C GLU A 33 -4.50 0.69 -7.53
N SER A 34 -4.72 1.11 -6.27
CA SER A 34 -4.33 2.44 -5.80
C SER A 34 -2.85 2.54 -5.45
N LEU A 35 -2.22 1.42 -5.09
CA LEU A 35 -0.82 1.38 -4.65
C LEU A 35 0.16 1.80 -5.77
N PRO A 36 0.12 1.22 -7.00
CA PRO A 36 1.06 1.61 -8.05
C PRO A 36 0.95 3.09 -8.47
N PRO A 37 -0.25 3.66 -8.69
CA PRO A 37 -0.39 5.09 -8.97
C PRO A 37 0.13 5.99 -7.87
N LEU A 38 -0.16 5.69 -6.58
CA LEU A 38 0.37 6.48 -5.46
C LEU A 38 1.90 6.54 -5.52
N ARG A 39 2.56 5.38 -5.60
CA ARG A 39 4.02 5.29 -5.63
C ARG A 39 4.60 5.98 -6.86
N GLY A 40 3.98 5.78 -8.02
CA GLY A 40 4.41 6.39 -9.28
C GLY A 40 4.29 7.92 -9.27
N LEU A 41 3.18 8.47 -8.77
CA LEU A 41 2.95 9.91 -8.66
C LEU A 41 3.88 10.55 -7.63
N ALA A 42 4.09 9.90 -6.47
CA ALA A 42 5.02 10.35 -5.44
C ALA A 42 6.47 10.41 -5.98
N ALA A 43 6.91 9.38 -6.71
CA ALA A 43 8.24 9.35 -7.30
C ALA A 43 8.41 10.34 -8.46
N TYR A 44 7.36 10.57 -9.26
CA TYR A 44 7.40 11.49 -10.38
C TYR A 44 7.50 12.95 -9.93
N GLY A 45 6.76 13.33 -8.89
CA GLY A 45 6.61 14.73 -8.47
C GLY A 45 5.77 15.57 -9.46
N GLY A 46 5.18 16.68 -9.00
CA GLY A 46 4.41 17.59 -9.87
C GLY A 46 2.91 17.33 -9.97
N PHE A 47 2.38 16.32 -9.27
CA PHE A 47 0.94 16.14 -9.04
C PHE A 47 0.63 16.01 -7.54
N PRO A 48 0.87 17.07 -6.74
CA PRO A 48 0.74 17.02 -5.29
C PRO A 48 -0.68 16.67 -4.84
N ASP A 49 -1.70 17.24 -5.49
CA ASP A 49 -3.11 16.99 -5.13
C ASP A 49 -3.51 15.53 -5.35
N ALA A 50 -3.17 14.96 -6.51
CA ALA A 50 -3.47 13.56 -6.81
C ALA A 50 -2.72 12.61 -5.88
N THR A 51 -1.46 12.92 -5.57
CA THR A 51 -0.64 12.15 -4.61
C THR A 51 -1.24 12.21 -3.21
N ALA A 52 -1.63 13.40 -2.74
CA ALA A 52 -2.23 13.59 -1.43
C ALA A 52 -3.57 12.86 -1.29
N ARG A 53 -4.44 12.92 -2.30
CA ARG A 53 -5.71 12.18 -2.31
C ARG A 53 -5.50 10.66 -2.30
N ALA A 54 -4.51 10.18 -3.04
CA ALA A 54 -4.14 8.78 -3.06
C ALA A 54 -3.59 8.33 -1.70
N ALA A 55 -2.71 9.12 -1.07
CA ALA A 55 -2.21 8.83 0.26
C ALA A 55 -3.33 8.85 1.32
N GLU A 56 -4.25 9.82 1.22
CA GLU A 56 -5.41 9.91 2.12
C GLU A 56 -6.28 8.65 2.06
N PHE A 57 -6.46 8.05 0.88
CA PHE A 57 -7.15 6.76 0.76
C PHE A 57 -6.51 5.69 1.66
N PHE A 58 -5.19 5.52 1.64
CA PHE A 58 -4.53 4.55 2.53
C PHE A 58 -4.57 4.96 4.01
N LEU A 59 -4.46 6.26 4.30
CA LEU A 59 -4.43 6.79 5.67
C LEU A 59 -5.79 6.66 6.38
N ARG A 60 -6.93 6.90 5.69
CA ARG A 60 -8.27 6.65 6.26
C ARG A 60 -8.46 5.19 6.67
N HIS A 61 -7.83 4.30 5.94
CA HIS A 61 -7.83 2.87 6.23
C HIS A 61 -6.68 2.42 7.15
N ARG A 62 -5.85 3.33 7.68
CA ARG A 62 -4.69 2.96 8.53
C ARG A 62 -3.86 1.81 7.93
N MET A 63 -3.68 1.83 6.61
CA MET A 63 -3.04 0.81 5.77
C MET A 63 -3.79 -0.52 5.60
N PHE A 64 -4.61 -1.01 6.54
CA PHE A 64 -5.21 -2.36 6.43
C PHE A 64 -6.59 -2.52 7.09
N ARG A 65 -7.18 -1.43 7.59
CA ARG A 65 -8.45 -1.38 8.32
C ARG A 65 -9.58 -0.94 7.39
N THR A 66 -10.79 -1.48 7.59
CA THR A 66 -12.01 -0.96 6.96
C THR A 66 -12.31 0.46 7.47
N GLU A 67 -12.89 1.32 6.63
CA GLU A 67 -13.36 2.65 7.09
C GLU A 67 -14.63 2.56 7.96
N SER A 68 -15.45 1.51 7.77
CA SER A 68 -16.77 1.40 8.40
C SER A 68 -16.72 1.03 9.88
N ASP A 69 -15.91 0.05 10.24
CA ASP A 69 -15.87 -0.50 11.60
C ASP A 69 -14.43 -0.68 12.14
N GLY A 70 -13.42 -0.31 11.36
CA GLY A 70 -12.03 -0.44 11.77
C GLY A 70 -11.59 -1.89 11.96
N THR A 71 -12.24 -2.86 11.35
CA THR A 71 -11.77 -4.25 11.34
C THR A 71 -10.64 -4.44 10.33
N VAL A 72 -9.82 -5.47 10.50
CA VAL A 72 -8.76 -5.79 9.52
C VAL A 72 -9.42 -6.31 8.23
N ILE A 73 -9.14 -5.67 7.10
CA ILE A 73 -9.71 -6.02 5.78
C ILE A 73 -9.37 -7.45 5.39
N ASN A 74 -8.10 -7.82 5.55
CA ASN A 74 -7.58 -9.14 5.25
C ASN A 74 -6.42 -9.46 6.19
N PRO A 75 -6.51 -10.52 7.02
CA PRO A 75 -5.41 -10.91 7.93
C PRO A 75 -4.07 -11.15 7.23
N GLU A 76 -4.08 -11.55 5.95
CA GLU A 76 -2.88 -11.73 5.15
C GLU A 76 -2.10 -10.41 4.98
N TRP A 77 -2.78 -9.27 4.97
CA TRP A 77 -2.13 -7.96 4.81
C TRP A 77 -1.28 -7.54 6.01
N LEU A 78 -1.42 -8.25 7.14
CA LEU A 78 -0.55 -8.08 8.30
C LEU A 78 0.75 -8.90 8.20
N GLN A 79 0.83 -9.82 7.24
CA GLN A 79 2.03 -10.60 6.99
C GLN A 79 2.93 -9.87 5.98
N LEU A 80 4.23 -9.93 6.20
CA LEU A 80 5.24 -9.33 5.33
C LEU A 80 5.52 -10.23 4.15
N HIS A 81 5.32 -9.70 2.95
CA HIS A 81 5.66 -10.38 1.70
C HIS A 81 6.98 -9.85 1.16
N TRP A 82 7.91 -10.76 0.92
CA TRP A 82 9.15 -10.43 0.22
C TRP A 82 9.61 -11.56 -0.72
N PRO A 83 10.04 -11.24 -1.96
CA PRO A 83 10.01 -9.92 -2.62
C PRO A 83 8.61 -9.29 -2.65
N ALA A 84 8.43 -8.08 -3.16
CA ALA A 84 7.11 -7.51 -3.45
C ALA A 84 6.66 -7.84 -4.90
N TYR A 85 5.38 -8.16 -5.10
CA TYR A 85 4.77 -8.40 -6.43
C TYR A 85 3.37 -7.79 -6.45
N TRP A 86 2.33 -8.57 -6.73
CA TRP A 86 0.98 -8.04 -6.88
C TRP A 86 0.21 -7.95 -5.56
N HIS A 87 0.48 -8.84 -4.59
CA HIS A 87 -0.27 -8.84 -3.33
C HIS A 87 0.08 -7.65 -2.45
N TYR A 88 -0.96 -7.01 -1.93
CA TYR A 88 -0.83 -5.93 -0.97
C TYR A 88 -0.56 -6.46 0.45
N ASP A 89 0.27 -5.73 1.19
CA ASP A 89 0.43 -5.85 2.63
C ASP A 89 0.74 -4.48 3.28
N VAL A 90 0.77 -4.46 4.60
CA VAL A 90 1.06 -3.30 5.43
C VAL A 90 2.43 -2.68 5.15
N LEU A 91 3.43 -3.48 4.78
CA LEU A 91 4.77 -2.99 4.45
C LEU A 91 4.74 -2.18 3.15
N LEU A 92 4.02 -2.66 2.14
CA LEU A 92 3.85 -1.93 0.89
C LEU A 92 3.05 -0.64 1.06
N GLY A 93 2.00 -0.65 1.90
CA GLY A 93 1.26 0.55 2.28
C GLY A 93 2.16 1.59 2.95
N LEU A 94 2.89 1.20 4.00
CA LEU A 94 3.83 2.07 4.70
C LEU A 94 4.93 2.61 3.79
N ARG A 95 5.45 1.77 2.88
CA ARG A 95 6.42 2.20 1.89
C ARG A 95 5.87 3.29 0.98
N ALA A 96 4.65 3.12 0.46
CA ALA A 96 4.04 4.11 -0.41
C ALA A 96 3.77 5.45 0.31
N ILE A 97 3.33 5.39 1.57
CA ILE A 97 3.14 6.59 2.40
C ILE A 97 4.47 7.26 2.75
N THR A 98 5.53 6.48 2.96
CA THR A 98 6.89 7.00 3.14
C THR A 98 7.38 7.70 1.88
N GLU A 99 7.21 7.07 0.71
CA GLU A 99 7.54 7.64 -0.60
C GLU A 99 6.75 8.95 -0.86
N ALA A 100 5.52 9.07 -0.34
CA ALA A 100 4.71 10.29 -0.39
C ALA A 100 5.06 11.34 0.69
N GLY A 101 6.03 11.06 1.58
CA GLY A 101 6.47 11.98 2.63
C GLY A 101 5.54 12.08 3.84
N LEU A 102 4.63 11.12 4.03
CA LEU A 102 3.54 11.18 5.01
C LEU A 102 3.63 10.14 6.12
N VAL A 103 4.76 9.43 6.27
CA VAL A 103 4.94 8.37 7.28
C VAL A 103 4.81 8.85 8.73
N ARG A 104 4.92 10.16 8.98
CA ARG A 104 4.75 10.78 10.29
C ARG A 104 3.31 11.13 10.65
N ASP A 105 2.34 10.86 9.76
CA ASP A 105 0.92 11.00 10.09
C ASP A 105 0.56 10.02 11.21
N ASP A 106 -0.18 10.48 12.22
CA ASP A 106 -0.56 9.68 13.39
C ASP A 106 -1.35 8.41 13.02
N ARG A 107 -2.03 8.40 11.86
CA ARG A 107 -2.76 7.25 11.33
C ARG A 107 -1.84 6.11 10.87
N CYS A 108 -0.55 6.37 10.69
CA CYS A 108 0.46 5.34 10.41
C CYS A 108 0.91 4.59 11.65
N ARG A 109 0.70 5.13 12.86
CA ARG A 109 1.27 4.58 14.11
C ARG A 109 0.94 3.10 14.30
N GLU A 110 -0.32 2.71 14.12
CA GLU A 110 -0.74 1.32 14.29
C GLU A 110 -0.01 0.35 13.33
N ALA A 111 0.14 0.76 12.07
CA ALA A 111 0.85 -0.03 11.07
C ALA A 111 2.36 -0.10 11.36
N LEU A 112 2.95 1.00 11.83
CA LEU A 112 4.36 1.06 12.25
C LEU A 112 4.62 0.19 13.48
N ASP A 113 3.76 0.26 14.50
CA ASP A 113 3.85 -0.58 15.70
C ASP A 113 3.73 -2.07 15.34
N HIS A 114 2.82 -2.41 14.43
CA HIS A 114 2.68 -3.77 13.91
C HIS A 114 3.93 -4.24 13.15
N LEU A 115 4.52 -3.38 12.32
CA LEU A 115 5.78 -3.68 11.64
C LEU A 115 6.92 -3.90 12.65
N GLU A 116 7.12 -2.99 13.61
CA GLU A 116 8.18 -3.10 14.62
C GLU A 116 8.00 -4.35 15.49
N SER A 117 6.77 -4.74 15.81
CA SER A 117 6.49 -5.97 16.58
C SER A 117 6.97 -7.25 15.90
N GLN A 118 7.13 -7.22 14.57
CA GLN A 118 7.64 -8.35 13.78
C GLN A 118 9.17 -8.36 13.65
N ARG A 119 9.85 -7.38 14.25
CA ARG A 119 11.31 -7.31 14.22
C ARG A 119 11.89 -8.43 15.08
N GLY A 120 12.75 -9.24 14.47
CA GLY A 120 13.45 -10.32 15.13
C GLY A 120 14.48 -9.81 16.16
N PRO A 121 14.97 -10.69 17.05
CA PRO A 121 16.03 -10.34 18.02
C PRO A 121 17.35 -9.95 17.35
N ASP A 122 17.54 -10.33 16.09
CA ASP A 122 18.66 -9.92 15.23
C ASP A 122 18.45 -8.55 14.56
N GLY A 123 17.34 -7.87 14.88
CA GLY A 123 17.01 -6.54 14.37
C GLY A 123 16.48 -6.54 12.93
N ARG A 124 16.17 -7.72 12.37
CA ARG A 124 15.72 -7.92 10.97
C ARG A 124 14.26 -8.35 10.89
N TRP A 125 13.67 -8.22 9.71
CA TRP A 125 12.32 -8.72 9.39
C TRP A 125 12.40 -9.92 8.46
N ARG A 126 11.45 -10.85 8.60
CA ARG A 126 11.37 -12.06 7.78
C ARG A 126 10.02 -12.11 7.09
N ALA A 127 10.02 -12.49 5.81
CA ALA A 127 8.77 -12.71 5.11
C ALA A 127 8.02 -13.90 5.74
N ASN A 128 6.78 -13.67 6.14
CA ASN A 128 5.90 -14.63 6.79
C ASN A 128 4.54 -14.77 6.10
N GLY A 129 4.29 -13.97 5.05
CA GLY A 129 3.10 -14.06 4.23
C GLY A 129 3.14 -15.19 3.21
N ARG A 130 2.00 -15.41 2.55
CA ARG A 130 1.84 -16.37 1.46
C ARG A 130 2.81 -16.05 0.33
N ARG A 131 3.50 -17.07 -0.16
CA ARG A 131 4.40 -16.91 -1.29
C ARG A 131 3.62 -17.00 -2.60
N TYR A 132 3.37 -15.86 -3.22
CA TYR A 132 2.61 -15.80 -4.47
C TYR A 132 3.47 -15.97 -5.73
N TRP A 133 4.80 -15.95 -5.55
CA TRP A 133 5.78 -16.30 -6.56
C TRP A 133 7.03 -16.80 -5.85
N LEU A 134 7.70 -17.77 -6.47
CA LEU A 134 8.96 -18.31 -5.99
C LEU A 134 9.93 -18.29 -7.17
N ARG A 135 11.13 -17.75 -6.97
CA ARG A 135 12.27 -18.29 -7.73
C ARG A 135 12.52 -19.69 -7.22
N ARG A 136 12.81 -20.61 -8.15
CA ARG A 136 13.12 -22.01 -7.81
C ARG A 136 14.29 -22.02 -6.81
N GLY A 137 14.08 -22.54 -5.60
CA GLY A 137 15.15 -22.74 -4.60
C GLY A 137 15.12 -21.81 -3.37
N ASP A 138 14.27 -20.79 -3.32
CA ASP A 138 14.29 -19.83 -2.19
C ASP A 138 13.52 -20.35 -0.96
N VAL A 139 14.20 -20.45 0.18
CA VAL A 139 13.60 -20.62 1.51
C VAL A 139 14.04 -19.48 2.43
N ASN A 140 13.08 -18.82 3.08
CA ASN A 140 13.28 -17.75 4.09
C ASN A 140 14.04 -16.54 3.55
N VAL A 141 13.35 -15.72 2.75
CA VAL A 141 13.91 -14.47 2.22
C VAL A 141 13.79 -13.39 3.29
N ASP A 142 14.92 -12.85 3.72
CA ASP A 142 14.97 -11.71 4.64
C ASP A 142 14.36 -10.47 3.96
N VAL A 143 13.57 -9.73 4.72
CA VAL A 143 13.14 -8.37 4.37
C VAL A 143 14.22 -7.46 4.96
N ILE A 144 15.07 -6.94 4.08
CA ILE A 144 16.39 -6.34 4.40
C ILE A 144 16.32 -5.35 5.57
#